data_AF-A0A6P2E8V0-F1
#
_entry.id   AF-A0A6P2E8V0-F1
#
_cell.length_a   1.000
_cell.length_b   1.000
_cell.length_c   1.000
_cell.angle_alpha   90.00
_cell.angle_beta   90.00
_cell.angle_gamma   90.00
#
_symmetry.space_group_name_H-M   'P 1'
#
loop_
_entity.id
_entity.type
_entity.pdbx_description
1 polymer ?
#
loop_
_entity_poly.entity_id
_entity_poly.type
_entity_poly.pdbx_seq_one_letter_code
_entity_poly.pdbx_strand_id
1 'polypeptide(L)'
;MRLPFLRSAFPLLFTLLLAACGVTPPRQVSYDPEEFDSTTTHTRSFRASQAETCEAARRALLSQGYLVTAANGDLVAGRKSFQPANEVHVEVELRVVCARDSGGASTIAFASALQDRYSLKKVNNSASVGVGALGSLSLPFSSSDDALVKVASETLTEERFYDRFFALIDRFLVPEAVQSTPVAPPALPAPSTDTPLRSVPLSPSRG
;
A
#
# COMPACT_ATOMS: atom_id res chain seq x y z
N MET A 1 43.53 -28.34 69.80
CA MET A 1 42.21 -28.99 69.63
C MET A 1 41.63 -28.59 68.29
N ARG A 2 41.33 -29.57 67.43
CA ARG A 2 40.70 -29.37 66.11
C ARG A 2 39.18 -29.38 66.28
N LEU A 3 38.47 -28.40 65.73
CA LEU A 3 37.02 -28.47 65.53
C LEU A 3 36.70 -28.29 64.04
N PRO A 4 36.10 -29.30 63.38
CA PRO A 4 35.78 -29.30 61.96
C PRO A 4 34.28 -29.09 61.76
N PHE A 5 33.84 -27.92 61.29
CA PHE A 5 32.45 -27.73 60.84
C PHE A 5 32.39 -26.69 59.71
N LEU A 6 32.93 -27.05 58.55
CA LEU A 6 32.78 -26.24 57.34
C LEU A 6 32.57 -27.11 56.11
N ARG A 7 31.58 -28.01 56.15
CA ARG A 7 31.29 -28.92 55.02
C ARG A 7 29.81 -29.28 54.88
N SER A 8 28.88 -28.32 54.97
CA SER A 8 27.48 -28.64 54.64
C SER A 8 26.62 -27.46 54.13
N ALA A 9 27.21 -26.32 53.77
CA ALA A 9 26.42 -25.16 53.31
C ALA A 9 26.39 -24.99 51.78
N PHE A 10 26.92 -25.95 51.00
CA PHE A 10 27.04 -25.81 49.55
C PHE A 10 25.92 -26.41 48.69
N PRO A 11 25.06 -27.36 49.12
CA PRO A 11 24.07 -27.92 48.20
C PRO A 11 22.79 -27.09 48.10
N LEU A 12 22.55 -26.15 49.03
CA LEU A 12 21.32 -25.36 49.11
C LEU A 12 21.35 -24.08 48.27
N LEU A 13 22.53 -23.62 47.86
CA LEU A 13 22.68 -22.43 47.02
C LEU A 13 22.52 -22.75 45.52
N PHE A 14 22.78 -24.00 45.12
CA PHE A 14 22.74 -24.41 43.71
C PHE A 14 21.31 -24.70 43.21
N THR A 15 20.38 -25.06 44.09
CA THR A 15 18.97 -25.30 43.71
C THR A 15 18.18 -24.00 43.52
N LEU A 16 18.63 -22.88 44.09
CA LEU A 16 17.98 -21.57 43.87
C LEU A 16 18.32 -20.93 42.51
N LEU A 17 19.45 -21.32 41.90
CA LEU A 17 19.92 -20.76 40.63
C LEU A 17 19.23 -21.36 39.39
N LEU A 18 18.54 -22.50 39.51
CA LEU A 18 17.87 -23.15 38.38
C LEU A 18 16.39 -22.78 38.21
N ALA A 19 15.79 -22.01 39.13
CA ALA A 19 14.37 -21.62 39.05
C ALA A 19 14.12 -20.30 38.27
N ALA A 20 15.16 -19.68 37.69
CA ALA A 20 15.05 -18.36 37.07
C ALA A 20 14.82 -18.35 35.54
N CYS A 21 14.77 -19.52 34.88
CA CYS A 21 14.54 -19.60 33.43
C CYS A 21 13.10 -20.05 33.15
N GLY A 22 12.15 -19.13 33.01
CA GLY A 22 10.81 -19.53 32.56
C GLY A 22 9.68 -18.50 32.64
N VAL A 23 9.92 -17.27 33.08
CA VAL A 23 8.88 -16.23 33.02
C VAL A 23 9.08 -15.42 31.74
N THR A 24 8.51 -15.89 30.64
CA THR A 24 8.22 -15.01 29.51
C THR A 24 7.15 -14.02 29.98
N PRO A 25 7.43 -12.71 30.09
CA PRO A 25 6.41 -11.76 30.47
C PRO A 25 5.26 -11.85 29.45
N PRO A 26 3.99 -11.74 29.88
CA PRO A 26 2.88 -11.63 28.95
C PRO A 26 3.21 -10.48 27.99
N ARG A 27 3.16 -10.77 26.68
CA ARG A 27 3.35 -9.77 25.63
C ARG A 27 2.33 -8.67 25.88
N GLN A 28 2.77 -7.58 26.51
CA GLN A 28 1.91 -6.43 26.75
C GLN A 28 1.50 -5.94 25.36
N VAL A 29 0.21 -6.07 25.06
CA VAL A 29 -0.40 -5.35 23.94
C VAL A 29 -0.37 -3.89 24.37
N SER A 30 0.72 -3.21 24.05
CA SER A 30 0.85 -1.77 24.26
C SER A 30 -0.16 -1.13 23.31
N TYR A 31 -1.26 -0.67 23.88
CA TYR A 31 -2.20 0.17 23.17
C TYR A 31 -1.53 1.54 23.09
N ASP A 32 -1.00 1.90 21.92
CA ASP A 32 -0.54 3.26 21.68
C ASP A 32 -1.78 4.16 21.68
N PRO A 33 -1.91 5.11 22.63
CA PRO A 33 -3.03 6.02 22.67
C PRO A 33 -3.01 6.91 21.43
N GLU A 34 -4.19 7.17 20.85
CA GLU A 34 -4.33 8.05 19.68
C GLU A 34 -3.70 9.43 19.95
N GLU A 35 -2.72 9.80 19.13
CA GLU A 35 -2.05 11.10 19.19
C GLU A 35 -2.77 12.08 18.25
N PHE A 36 -3.82 12.73 18.76
CA PHE A 36 -4.66 13.71 18.05
C PHE A 36 -3.92 15.01 17.64
N ASP A 37 -2.60 15.08 17.82
CA ASP A 37 -1.78 16.26 17.53
C ASP A 37 -1.31 16.31 16.05
N SER A 38 -1.36 15.18 15.34
CA SER A 38 -0.92 15.03 13.94
C SER A 38 -1.96 15.51 12.92
N THR A 39 -2.35 16.78 13.02
CA THR A 39 -3.38 17.39 12.15
C THR A 39 -3.02 17.43 10.66
N THR A 40 -1.73 17.22 10.31
CA THR A 40 -1.24 17.37 8.94
C THR A 40 -1.03 16.05 8.19
N THR A 41 -0.82 14.90 8.84
CA THR A 41 -0.47 13.66 8.12
C THR A 41 -1.60 13.17 7.22
N HIS A 42 -2.83 13.26 7.70
CA HIS A 42 -4.02 12.74 7.03
C HIS A 42 -4.75 13.80 6.17
N THR A 43 -4.23 15.02 6.07
CA THR A 43 -4.93 16.14 5.43
C THR A 43 -4.04 16.99 4.52
N ARG A 44 -4.60 17.44 3.39
CA ARG A 44 -3.99 18.46 2.52
C ARG A 44 -5.07 19.36 1.91
N SER A 45 -4.74 20.62 1.71
CA SER A 45 -5.60 21.59 1.02
C SER A 45 -5.23 21.70 -0.46
N PHE A 46 -6.27 21.81 -1.30
CA PHE A 46 -6.16 21.93 -2.74
C PHE A 46 -6.96 23.15 -3.23
N ARG A 47 -6.40 23.89 -4.19
CA ARG A 47 -7.09 25.01 -4.83
C ARG A 47 -7.98 24.54 -5.99
N ALA A 48 -8.90 23.66 -5.66
CA ALA A 48 -9.86 23.08 -6.59
C ALA A 48 -11.19 22.84 -5.88
N SER A 49 -12.27 22.64 -6.64
CA SER A 49 -13.56 22.25 -6.08
C SER A 49 -13.50 20.83 -5.48
N GLN A 50 -14.50 20.51 -4.67
CA GLN A 50 -14.64 19.21 -4.02
C GLN A 50 -14.65 18.07 -5.05
N ALA A 51 -15.44 18.23 -6.12
CA ALA A 51 -15.59 17.25 -7.18
C ALA A 51 -14.29 17.07 -7.97
N GLU A 52 -13.58 18.16 -8.31
CA GLU A 52 -12.29 18.08 -9.01
C GLU A 52 -11.22 17.39 -8.16
N THR A 53 -11.16 17.72 -6.87
CA THR A 53 -10.21 17.10 -5.92
C THR A 53 -10.49 15.59 -5.79
N CYS A 54 -11.76 15.19 -5.67
CA CYS A 54 -12.12 13.78 -5.53
C CYS A 54 -11.99 12.99 -6.85
N GLU A 55 -12.22 13.60 -8.01
CA GLU A 55 -11.88 12.98 -9.29
C GLU A 55 -10.37 12.83 -9.49
N ALA A 56 -9.57 13.80 -9.06
CA ALA A 56 -8.11 13.69 -9.05
C ALA A 56 -7.63 12.57 -8.10
N ALA A 57 -8.24 12.46 -6.91
CA ALA A 57 -7.98 11.37 -5.98
C ALA A 57 -8.36 10.00 -6.55
N ARG A 58 -9.48 9.91 -7.27
CA ARG A 58 -9.90 8.70 -7.99
C ARG A 58 -8.88 8.28 -9.05
N ARG A 59 -8.37 9.24 -9.84
CA ARG A 59 -7.29 8.99 -10.82
C ARG A 59 -5.99 8.57 -10.12
N ALA A 60 -5.65 9.19 -9.01
CA ALA A 60 -4.50 8.81 -8.19
C ALA A 60 -4.59 7.36 -7.72
N LEU A 61 -5.72 6.94 -7.15
CA LEU A 61 -5.97 5.55 -6.74
C LEU A 61 -5.80 4.56 -7.90
N LEU A 62 -6.43 4.85 -9.04
CA LEU A 62 -6.34 4.01 -10.24
C LEU A 62 -4.89 3.90 -10.75
N SER A 63 -4.13 5.00 -10.72
CA SER A 63 -2.72 5.02 -11.13
C SER A 63 -1.81 4.13 -10.27
N GLN A 64 -2.20 3.90 -9.01
CA GLN A 64 -1.46 3.05 -8.08
C GLN A 64 -1.96 1.59 -8.07
N GLY A 65 -2.92 1.26 -8.95
CA GLY A 65 -3.51 -0.08 -9.07
C GLY A 65 -4.52 -0.40 -7.98
N TYR A 66 -5.15 0.59 -7.36
CA TYR A 66 -6.30 0.36 -6.48
C TYR A 66 -7.57 0.12 -7.32
N LEU A 67 -8.39 -0.82 -6.88
CA LEU A 67 -9.74 -1.03 -7.37
C LEU A 67 -10.67 -0.05 -6.65
N VAL A 68 -11.34 0.82 -7.40
CA VAL A 68 -12.28 1.80 -6.82
C VAL A 68 -13.52 1.06 -6.29
N THR A 69 -13.83 1.26 -5.02
CA THR A 69 -14.97 0.64 -4.33
C THR A 69 -16.13 1.62 -4.12
N ALA A 70 -15.84 2.92 -4.02
CA ALA A 70 -16.83 3.99 -4.00
C ALA A 70 -16.25 5.26 -4.65
N ALA A 71 -17.09 6.01 -5.37
CA ALA A 71 -16.70 7.31 -5.92
C ALA A 71 -17.94 8.20 -6.14
N ASN A 72 -17.89 9.41 -5.61
CA ASN A 72 -18.87 10.47 -5.81
C ASN A 72 -18.16 11.84 -5.70
N GLY A 73 -18.91 12.94 -5.70
CA GLY A 73 -18.34 14.29 -5.73
C GLY A 73 -17.62 14.72 -4.44
N ASP A 74 -17.79 14.00 -3.33
CA ASP A 74 -17.27 14.34 -2.01
C ASP A 74 -16.41 13.23 -1.38
N LEU A 75 -16.36 12.06 -1.99
CA LEU A 75 -15.67 10.88 -1.47
C LEU A 75 -15.18 9.98 -2.59
N VAL A 76 -14.00 9.41 -2.38
CA VAL A 76 -13.53 8.24 -3.14
C VAL A 76 -12.90 7.22 -2.20
N ALA A 77 -13.19 5.95 -2.43
CA ALA A 77 -12.55 4.84 -1.75
C ALA A 77 -12.02 3.84 -2.77
N GLY A 78 -10.88 3.25 -2.46
CA GLY A 78 -10.28 2.21 -3.28
C GLY A 78 -9.55 1.18 -2.42
N ARG A 79 -9.34 0.00 -2.99
CA ARG A 79 -8.73 -1.11 -2.31
C ARG A 79 -7.68 -1.80 -3.15
N LYS A 80 -6.60 -2.22 -2.51
CA LYS A 80 -5.50 -2.95 -3.16
C LYS A 80 -5.08 -4.12 -2.28
N SER A 81 -5.08 -5.31 -2.87
CA SER A 81 -4.67 -6.53 -2.18
C SER A 81 -3.36 -7.03 -2.77
N PHE A 82 -2.45 -7.52 -1.93
CA PHE A 82 -1.17 -8.09 -2.33
C PHE A 82 -0.73 -9.18 -1.36
N GLN A 83 0.13 -10.07 -1.84
CA GLN A 83 0.60 -11.24 -1.09
C GLN A 83 2.12 -11.15 -0.88
N PRO A 84 2.60 -10.54 0.22
CA PRO A 84 4.05 -10.34 0.42
C PRO A 84 4.81 -11.64 0.70
N ALA A 85 4.15 -12.67 1.22
CA ALA A 85 4.72 -13.98 1.50
C ALA A 85 3.66 -15.08 1.30
N ASN A 86 4.10 -16.33 1.13
CA ASN A 86 3.18 -17.47 1.05
C ASN A 86 2.25 -17.48 2.28
N GLU A 87 0.94 -17.70 2.05
CA GLU A 87 -0.11 -17.71 3.08
C GLU A 87 -0.42 -16.37 3.78
N VAL A 88 0.27 -15.26 3.45
CA VAL A 88 0.01 -13.93 4.01
C VAL A 88 -0.67 -13.04 2.98
N HIS A 89 -1.93 -12.69 3.21
CA HIS A 89 -2.68 -11.76 2.37
C HIS A 89 -2.79 -10.42 3.08
N VAL A 90 -2.41 -9.34 2.39
CA VAL A 90 -2.54 -7.97 2.88
C VAL A 90 -3.51 -7.22 1.98
N GLU A 91 -4.43 -6.49 2.59
CA GLU A 91 -5.38 -5.62 1.92
C GLU A 91 -5.22 -4.20 2.47
N VAL A 92 -5.07 -3.23 1.58
CA VAL A 92 -5.03 -1.81 1.93
C VAL A 92 -6.26 -1.14 1.34
N GLU A 93 -7.12 -0.62 2.20
CA GLU A 93 -8.25 0.22 1.83
C GLU A 93 -7.89 1.68 2.08
N LEU A 94 -7.96 2.51 1.05
CA LEU A 94 -7.72 3.95 1.13
C LEU A 94 -9.04 4.68 0.87
N ARG A 95 -9.42 5.55 1.80
CA ARG A 95 -10.62 6.40 1.71
C ARG A 95 -10.21 7.86 1.78
N VAL A 96 -10.73 8.64 0.85
CA VAL A 96 -10.51 10.09 0.75
C VAL A 96 -11.86 10.78 0.79
N VAL A 97 -12.00 11.75 1.68
CA VAL A 97 -13.16 12.64 1.77
C VAL A 97 -12.69 14.03 1.41
N CYS A 98 -13.29 14.62 0.38
CA CYS A 98 -13.04 16.00 -0.02
C CYS A 98 -14.09 16.87 0.68
N ALA A 99 -13.69 17.86 1.47
CA ALA A 99 -14.61 18.80 2.10
C ALA A 99 -14.26 20.23 1.71
N ARG A 100 -15.27 21.07 1.50
CA ARG A 100 -15.03 22.49 1.20
C ARG A 100 -14.38 23.17 2.39
N ASP A 101 -13.36 23.96 2.11
CA ASP A 101 -12.80 24.88 3.10
C ASP A 101 -13.79 26.03 3.34
N SER A 102 -13.76 26.57 4.57
CA SER A 102 -14.58 27.70 5.02
C SER A 102 -14.45 28.95 4.14
N GLY A 103 -13.33 29.10 3.42
CA GLY A 103 -13.07 30.17 2.43
C GLY A 103 -13.67 29.95 1.03
N GLY A 104 -14.40 28.86 0.78
CA GLY A 104 -15.23 28.65 -0.42
C GLY A 104 -14.52 28.36 -1.74
N ALA A 105 -13.24 28.73 -1.89
CA ALA A 105 -12.44 28.53 -3.10
C ALA A 105 -11.42 27.37 -3.02
N SER A 106 -11.37 26.68 -1.88
CA SER A 106 -10.43 25.58 -1.64
C SER A 106 -11.13 24.38 -1.04
N THR A 107 -10.52 23.21 -1.18
CA THR A 107 -11.00 21.93 -0.65
C THR A 107 -9.93 21.33 0.23
N ILE A 108 -10.31 20.77 1.37
CA ILE A 108 -9.45 19.95 2.22
C ILE A 108 -9.76 18.49 1.93
N ALA A 109 -8.75 17.73 1.52
CA ALA A 109 -8.86 16.28 1.37
C ALA A 109 -8.39 15.59 2.65
N PHE A 110 -9.25 14.76 3.22
CA PHE A 110 -8.97 13.91 4.38
C PHE A 110 -8.78 12.48 3.90
N ALA A 111 -7.58 11.94 4.05
CA ALA A 111 -7.23 10.58 3.62
C ALA A 111 -6.97 9.67 4.82
N SER A 112 -7.59 8.49 4.82
CA SER A 112 -7.37 7.44 5.81
C SER A 112 -7.14 6.12 5.10
N ALA A 113 -6.13 5.37 5.55
CA ALA A 113 -5.74 4.10 4.97
C ALA A 113 -5.75 3.02 6.05
N LEU A 114 -6.52 1.96 5.82
CA LEU A 114 -6.57 0.79 6.70
C LEU A 114 -5.86 -0.37 6.04
N GLN A 115 -4.96 -1.01 6.76
CA GLN A 115 -4.28 -2.22 6.35
C GLN A 115 -4.78 -3.42 7.16
N ASP A 116 -5.37 -4.38 6.45
CA ASP A 116 -5.79 -5.66 7.00
C ASP A 116 -4.78 -6.74 6.61
N ARG A 117 -4.34 -7.53 7.60
CA ARG A 117 -3.45 -8.68 7.40
C ARG A 117 -4.19 -9.97 7.76
N TYR A 118 -4.23 -10.88 6.80
CA TYR A 118 -4.81 -12.21 6.94
C TYR A 118 -3.70 -13.26 6.83
N SER A 119 -3.67 -14.22 7.74
CA SER A 119 -2.84 -15.43 7.60
C SER A 119 -3.75 -16.64 7.48
N LEU A 120 -3.33 -17.63 6.72
CA LEU A 120 -4.00 -18.93 6.72
C LEU A 120 -3.78 -19.61 8.07
N LYS A 121 -4.87 -19.91 8.77
CA LYS A 121 -4.81 -20.80 9.93
C LYS A 121 -5.28 -22.17 9.48
N LYS A 122 -4.35 -23.12 9.37
CA LYS A 122 -4.67 -24.52 9.08
C LYS A 122 -5.53 -25.09 10.20
N VAL A 123 -6.80 -25.37 9.92
CA VAL A 123 -7.73 -25.98 10.89
C VAL A 123 -7.86 -27.46 10.56
N ASN A 124 -7.21 -28.33 11.33
CA ASN A 124 -7.40 -29.78 11.21
C ASN A 124 -8.76 -30.16 11.85
N ASN A 125 -9.84 -30.15 11.06
CA ASN A 125 -11.14 -30.65 11.52
C ASN A 125 -11.25 -32.14 11.19
N SER A 126 -11.10 -33.00 12.19
CA SER A 126 -11.25 -34.45 12.03
C SER A 126 -12.71 -34.82 12.25
N ALA A 127 -13.44 -35.18 11.19
CA ALA A 127 -14.78 -35.75 11.30
C ALA A 127 -14.69 -37.25 11.66
N SER A 128 -15.00 -37.63 12.90
CA SER A 128 -15.13 -39.03 13.28
C SER A 128 -16.54 -39.53 12.96
N VAL A 129 -16.67 -40.44 11.99
CA VAL A 129 -17.93 -41.16 11.74
C VAL A 129 -17.97 -42.37 12.66
N GLY A 130 -18.88 -42.35 13.64
CA GLY A 130 -19.15 -43.50 14.49
C GLY A 130 -20.04 -44.51 13.75
N VAL A 131 -19.46 -45.60 13.25
CA VAL A 131 -20.20 -46.79 12.84
C VAL A 131 -20.37 -47.71 14.05
N GLY A 132 -21.61 -48.04 14.38
CA GLY A 132 -21.95 -48.84 15.56
C GLY A 132 -21.27 -50.22 15.60
N ALA A 133 -21.08 -50.70 16.83
CA ALA A 133 -20.68 -52.04 17.26
C ALA A 133 -19.27 -52.57 16.88
N LEU A 134 -18.53 -52.01 15.93
CA LEU A 134 -17.23 -52.58 15.50
C LEU A 134 -16.18 -51.53 15.12
N GLY A 135 -15.77 -50.70 16.08
CA GLY A 135 -14.54 -49.88 15.98
C GLY A 135 -14.62 -48.66 15.06
N SER A 136 -14.08 -47.54 15.54
CA SER A 136 -13.99 -46.29 14.77
C SER A 136 -12.87 -46.38 13.72
N LEU A 137 -13.20 -46.22 12.44
CA LEU A 137 -12.22 -46.05 11.37
C LEU A 137 -12.04 -44.55 11.10
N SER A 138 -10.96 -43.95 11.62
CA SER A 138 -10.56 -42.59 11.27
C SER A 138 -9.77 -42.62 9.97
N LEU A 139 -10.42 -42.34 8.84
CA LEU A 139 -9.71 -42.03 7.60
C LEU A 139 -9.32 -40.54 7.62
N PRO A 140 -8.01 -40.19 7.61
CA PRO A 140 -7.61 -38.80 7.50
C PRO A 140 -7.89 -38.32 6.08
N PHE A 141 -9.07 -37.74 5.86
CA PHE A 141 -9.29 -36.90 4.70
C PHE A 141 -8.59 -35.57 4.96
N SER A 142 -7.43 -35.38 4.32
CA SER A 142 -6.74 -34.10 4.29
C SER A 142 -7.50 -33.12 3.39
N SER A 143 -8.65 -32.60 3.85
CA SER A 143 -9.14 -31.31 3.38
C SER A 143 -8.51 -30.27 4.29
N SER A 144 -7.47 -29.60 3.82
CA SER A 144 -6.95 -28.42 4.50
C SER A 144 -7.91 -27.28 4.18
N ASP A 145 -8.92 -27.08 5.03
CA ASP A 145 -9.79 -25.91 4.91
C ASP A 145 -9.02 -24.71 5.46
N ASP A 146 -8.53 -23.89 4.53
CA ASP A 146 -7.80 -22.66 4.79
C ASP A 146 -8.79 -21.56 5.21
N ALA A 147 -8.94 -21.35 6.53
CA ALA A 147 -9.74 -20.27 7.06
C ALA A 147 -8.91 -18.98 7.15
N LEU A 148 -9.34 -17.92 6.44
CA LEU A 148 -8.80 -16.58 6.58
C LEU A 148 -9.26 -15.99 7.92
N VAL A 149 -8.38 -15.99 8.93
CA VAL A 149 -8.61 -15.26 10.18
C VAL A 149 -7.94 -13.90 10.05
N LYS A 150 -8.68 -12.81 10.33
CA LYS A 150 -8.11 -11.47 10.39
C LYS A 150 -7.14 -11.40 11.57
N VAL A 151 -5.84 -11.23 11.28
CA VAL A 151 -4.78 -11.30 12.29
C VAL A 151 -4.38 -9.92 12.81
N ALA A 152 -4.54 -8.89 11.98
CA ALA A 152 -4.33 -7.49 12.37
C ALA A 152 -5.13 -6.56 11.45
N SER A 153 -5.65 -5.47 12.02
CA SER A 153 -6.17 -4.29 11.32
C SER A 153 -5.43 -3.10 11.88
N GLU A 154 -4.79 -2.31 11.04
CA GLU A 154 -4.02 -1.14 11.48
C GLU A 154 -4.22 0.02 10.51
N THR A 155 -4.42 1.22 11.05
CA THR A 155 -4.40 2.44 10.25
C THR A 155 -2.94 2.74 9.87
N LEU A 156 -2.66 2.91 8.59
CA LEU A 156 -1.32 3.33 8.18
C LEU A 156 -1.06 4.75 8.69
N THR A 157 0.05 4.93 9.41
CA THR A 157 0.48 6.22 9.97
C THR A 157 1.73 6.78 9.28
N GLU A 158 2.27 6.07 8.29
CA GLU A 158 3.48 6.46 7.56
C GLU A 158 3.28 7.76 6.78
N GLU A 159 3.91 8.85 7.21
CA GLU A 159 3.79 10.17 6.57
C GLU A 159 4.15 10.14 5.09
N ARG A 160 5.23 9.42 4.75
CA ARG A 160 5.71 9.31 3.37
C ARG A 160 4.70 8.65 2.43
N PHE A 161 3.84 7.76 2.95
CA PHE A 161 2.76 7.16 2.16
C PHE A 161 1.75 8.24 1.75
N TYR A 162 1.31 9.07 2.71
CA TYR A 162 0.35 10.14 2.47
C TYR A 162 0.93 11.25 1.58
N ASP A 163 2.18 11.67 1.80
CA ASP A 163 2.83 12.69 0.98
C ASP A 163 2.88 12.30 -0.50
N ARG A 164 3.25 11.04 -0.80
CA ARG A 164 3.27 10.52 -2.17
C ARG A 164 1.86 10.48 -2.76
N PHE A 165 0.87 10.09 -1.96
CA PHE A 165 -0.51 10.04 -2.40
C PHE A 165 -1.05 11.43 -2.73
N PHE A 166 -0.85 12.41 -1.86
CA PHE A 166 -1.29 13.78 -2.09
C PHE A 166 -0.57 14.44 -3.27
N ALA A 167 0.71 14.14 -3.48
CA ALA A 167 1.44 14.58 -4.68
C ALA A 167 0.83 14.04 -5.99
N LEU A 168 0.25 12.83 -5.97
CA LEU A 168 -0.48 12.30 -7.13
C LEU A 168 -1.79 13.06 -7.37
N ILE A 169 -2.53 13.41 -6.31
CA ILE A 169 -3.74 14.23 -6.44
C ILE A 169 -3.39 15.56 -7.10
N ASP A 170 -2.35 16.24 -6.62
CA ASP A 170 -1.90 17.51 -7.19
C ASP A 170 -1.55 17.38 -8.68
N ARG A 171 -0.82 16.31 -9.05
CA ARG A 171 -0.50 16.01 -10.44
C ARG A 171 -1.75 15.84 -11.32
N PHE A 172 -2.80 15.20 -10.82
CA PHE A 172 -4.04 14.98 -11.58
C PHE A 172 -4.99 16.19 -11.56
N LEU A 173 -4.73 17.20 -10.74
CA LEU A 173 -5.42 18.49 -10.78
C LEU A 173 -4.82 19.42 -11.84
N VAL A 174 -3.52 19.33 -12.12
CA VAL A 174 -2.89 20.12 -13.18
C VAL A 174 -3.38 19.57 -14.53
N PRO A 175 -4.07 20.38 -15.37
CA PRO A 175 -4.50 19.91 -16.67
C PRO A 175 -3.29 19.47 -17.50
N GLU A 176 -3.31 18.21 -17.93
CA GLU A 176 -2.26 17.52 -18.72
C GLU A 176 -1.98 18.19 -20.10
N ALA A 177 -2.62 19.33 -20.38
CA ALA A 177 -2.52 20.13 -21.58
C ALA A 177 -1.12 20.74 -21.84
N VAL A 178 -0.19 20.67 -20.88
CA VAL A 178 1.18 21.20 -21.07
C VAL A 178 2.15 20.18 -21.68
N GLN A 179 1.82 18.88 -21.72
CA GLN A 179 2.75 17.86 -22.27
C GLN A 179 2.42 17.40 -23.69
N SER A 180 1.28 17.80 -24.24
CA SER A 180 1.01 17.66 -25.67
C SER A 180 1.29 18.98 -26.37
N THR A 181 2.56 19.43 -26.37
CA THR A 181 2.98 20.30 -27.47
C THR A 181 2.89 19.42 -28.71
N PRO A 182 2.04 19.71 -29.70
CA PRO A 182 2.13 19.02 -30.98
C PRO A 182 3.53 19.28 -31.48
N VAL A 183 4.39 18.26 -31.50
CA VAL A 183 5.62 18.30 -32.28
C VAL A 183 5.14 18.45 -33.71
N ALA A 184 5.10 19.70 -34.18
CA ALA A 184 4.87 19.98 -35.58
C ALA A 184 5.88 19.13 -36.36
N PRO A 185 5.44 18.31 -37.32
CA PRO A 185 6.36 17.57 -38.17
C PRO A 185 7.41 18.54 -38.71
N PRO A 186 8.71 18.22 -38.68
CA PRO A 186 9.72 19.09 -39.24
C PRO A 186 9.33 19.41 -40.68
N ALA A 187 9.04 20.69 -40.94
CA ALA A 187 8.71 21.14 -42.27
C ALA A 187 9.89 20.79 -43.17
N LEU A 188 9.65 19.89 -44.13
CA LEU A 188 10.60 19.62 -45.21
C LEU A 188 10.93 20.97 -45.87
N PRO A 189 12.21 21.31 -46.04
CA PRO A 189 12.58 22.54 -46.73
C PRO A 189 11.95 22.52 -48.13
N ALA A 190 11.21 23.57 -48.45
CA ALA A 190 10.65 23.75 -49.78
C ALA A 190 11.79 23.68 -50.83
N PRO A 191 11.59 23.03 -51.98
CA PRO A 191 12.59 23.04 -53.04
C PRO A 191 12.82 24.49 -53.48
N SER A 192 14.03 24.99 -53.26
CA SER A 192 14.46 26.30 -53.72
C SER A 192 14.48 26.30 -55.25
N THR A 193 13.44 26.87 -55.85
CA THR A 193 13.45 27.31 -57.25
C THR A 193 14.28 28.57 -57.36
N ASP A 194 15.61 28.44 -57.37
CA ASP A 194 16.44 29.50 -57.90
C ASP A 194 17.73 28.93 -58.50
N THR A 195 17.64 28.58 -59.77
CA THR A 195 18.83 28.50 -60.64
C THR A 195 18.36 28.88 -62.04
N PRO A 196 18.71 30.07 -62.55
CA PRO A 196 18.51 30.37 -63.95
C PRO A 196 19.32 29.39 -64.79
N LEU A 197 18.65 28.72 -65.73
CA LEU A 197 19.28 27.93 -66.79
C LEU A 197 20.36 28.78 -67.47
N ARG A 198 21.63 28.48 -67.18
CA ARG A 198 22.77 29.06 -67.90
C ARG A 198 22.80 28.37 -69.27
N SER A 199 22.35 29.09 -70.30
CA SER A 199 22.41 28.60 -71.68
C SER A 199 23.87 28.36 -72.08
N VAL A 200 24.13 27.14 -72.56
CA VAL A 200 25.42 26.75 -73.15
C VAL A 200 25.48 27.32 -74.57
N PRO A 201 26.52 28.06 -74.97
CA PRO A 201 26.66 28.50 -76.36
C PRO A 201 27.01 27.30 -77.25
N LEU A 202 26.26 27.13 -78.33
CA LEU A 202 26.60 26.21 -79.41
C LEU A 202 27.87 26.71 -80.13
N SER A 203 28.91 25.87 -80.15
CA SER A 203 30.14 26.12 -80.91
C SER A 203 29.90 25.79 -82.40
N PRO A 204 30.33 26.61 -83.36
CA PRO A 204 30.15 26.33 -84.78
C PRO A 204 31.21 25.33 -85.26
N SER A 205 30.79 24.12 -85.62
CA SER A 205 31.66 23.15 -86.28
C SER A 205 31.88 23.55 -87.75
N ARG A 206 33.15 23.74 -88.09
CA ARG A 206 33.67 23.92 -89.45
C ARG A 206 33.95 22.53 -90.03
N GLY A 207 33.43 22.22 -91.22
CA GLY A 207 33.69 20.97 -91.94
C GLY A 207 32.62 20.69 -92.97
#